data_AF-A0A7W9NGQ7-F1
#
_entry.id   AF-A0A7W9NGQ7-F1
#
_cell.length_a   1.000
_cell.length_b   1.000
_cell.length_c   1.000
_cell.angle_alpha   90.00
_cell.angle_beta   90.00
_cell.angle_gamma   90.00
#
_symmetry.space_group_name_H-M   'P 1'
#
loop_
_entity.id
_entity.type
_entity.pdbx_description
1 polymer ?
#
loop_
_entity_poly.entity_id
_entity_poly.type
_entity_poly.pdbx_seq_one_letter_code
_entity_poly.pdbx_strand_id
1 'polypeptide(L)'
;MAAHAAPSAQCFSPNAKLTVEEQRLTATMPAGGPAVGPTLVSQAGFDPLVGDFTTKLCAAKSTTAARQLVTAAGDNLWQTSVDRAQGRRPGMGTLDQHDDRPLYWARLQMSKALRQWQPKFALSAATRTALLTALDHGSRGLDSDKLPDGAGVKKIMVSGFDPFELDGAGVRISNPAGAAALQLDGLTISTPNGPAVVQAVTFPVVWGYFDQGIVEAAYGTALADAAHRPDMIITISQGRPDQFDIERWAGDWRGGFPDNNDASSTGPVPAAAGWPQPDDQFIETTLPYQQMQATPTGSYKVNFDLLFCVWSDSSHPGTGQQVCRTDAPKPGEIAAQGGGGDYLSNESMYRSNRVRLGLGATAVRGGHLHTPVLGDPAGTTALTDPAFEARRTAIVNQTVALVTAAANGLS
;
A
#
# COMPACT_ATOMS: atom_id res chain seq x y z
N MET A 1 42.13 17.14 -10.84
CA MET A 1 41.49 15.81 -10.95
C MET A 1 41.50 15.18 -9.57
N ALA A 2 40.42 15.30 -8.82
CA ALA A 2 40.25 14.60 -7.56
C ALA A 2 39.53 13.28 -7.84
N ALA A 3 40.24 12.17 -7.68
CA ALA A 3 39.65 10.84 -7.76
C ALA A 3 38.65 10.68 -6.60
N HIS A 4 37.38 10.49 -6.94
CA HIS A 4 36.37 10.05 -5.98
C HIS A 4 36.72 8.62 -5.55
N ALA A 5 37.12 8.45 -4.28
CA ALA A 5 37.29 7.13 -3.70
C ALA A 5 35.92 6.43 -3.63
N ALA A 6 35.79 5.28 -4.29
CA ALA A 6 34.62 4.43 -4.18
C ALA A 6 34.47 3.94 -2.73
N PRO A 7 33.36 4.20 -2.02
CA PRO A 7 33.15 3.63 -0.70
C PRO A 7 32.48 2.24 -0.80
N SER A 8 32.88 1.34 0.12
CA SER A 8 32.04 0.25 0.70
C SER A 8 31.94 -1.15 0.06
N ALA A 9 32.78 -1.55 -0.91
CA ALA A 9 32.76 -2.95 -1.39
C ALA A 9 33.06 -4.02 -0.30
N GLN A 10 33.57 -3.63 0.88
CA GLN A 10 34.01 -4.56 1.94
C GLN A 10 32.90 -5.09 2.87
N CYS A 11 31.69 -4.53 2.85
CA CYS A 11 30.60 -4.93 3.77
C CYS A 11 29.32 -5.37 3.03
N PHE A 12 29.36 -5.55 1.72
CA PHE A 12 28.22 -6.01 0.93
C PHE A 12 28.62 -7.19 0.05
N SER A 13 27.73 -8.18 -0.04
CA SER A 13 27.82 -9.32 -0.94
C SER A 13 27.02 -9.00 -2.21
N PRO A 14 27.67 -8.62 -3.33
CA PRO A 14 26.94 -8.31 -4.56
C PRO A 14 26.18 -9.52 -5.11
N ASN A 15 26.59 -10.74 -4.73
CA ASN A 15 26.01 -12.00 -5.18
C ASN A 15 24.87 -12.53 -4.29
N ALA A 16 24.46 -11.79 -3.24
CA ALA A 16 23.30 -12.22 -2.45
C ALA A 16 22.05 -12.25 -3.33
N LYS A 17 21.26 -13.33 -3.21
CA LYS A 17 20.01 -13.48 -3.97
C LYS A 17 19.04 -12.37 -3.61
N LEU A 18 18.63 -11.59 -4.62
CA LEU A 18 17.66 -10.50 -4.51
C LEU A 18 16.25 -11.00 -4.81
N THR A 19 15.23 -10.32 -4.29
CA THR A 19 13.84 -10.49 -4.76
C THR A 19 13.70 -9.98 -6.20
N VAL A 20 12.61 -10.30 -6.91
CA VAL A 20 12.41 -9.77 -8.27
C VAL A 20 12.25 -8.25 -8.22
N GLU A 21 11.51 -7.72 -7.24
CA GLU A 21 11.41 -6.27 -7.00
C GLU A 21 12.77 -5.60 -6.85
N GLU A 22 13.66 -6.16 -6.03
CA GLU A 22 15.01 -5.63 -5.82
C GLU A 22 15.89 -5.74 -7.09
N GLN A 23 15.64 -6.73 -7.96
CA GLN A 23 16.31 -6.84 -9.26
C GLN A 23 15.86 -5.74 -10.23
N ARG A 24 14.61 -5.24 -10.12
CA ARG A 24 14.11 -4.13 -10.94
C ARG A 24 14.80 -2.79 -10.65
N LEU A 25 15.63 -2.68 -9.60
CA LEU A 25 16.45 -1.48 -9.36
C LEU A 25 17.45 -1.18 -10.49
N THR A 26 17.76 -2.15 -11.35
CA THR A 26 18.58 -1.92 -12.55
C THR A 26 17.76 -1.80 -13.83
N ALA A 27 16.44 -1.89 -13.76
CA ALA A 27 15.57 -1.80 -14.93
C ALA A 27 15.57 -0.39 -15.52
N THR A 28 15.63 -0.33 -16.84
CA THR A 28 15.64 0.89 -17.65
C THR A 28 14.39 0.91 -18.52
N MET A 29 14.07 2.07 -19.11
CA MET A 29 13.05 2.13 -20.16
C MET A 29 13.44 1.24 -21.35
N PRO A 30 12.49 0.67 -22.11
CA PRO A 30 12.80 -0.16 -23.28
C PRO A 30 13.69 0.53 -24.33
N ALA A 31 13.59 1.85 -24.45
CA ALA A 31 14.44 2.65 -25.34
C ALA A 31 15.86 2.92 -24.80
N GLY A 32 16.21 2.37 -23.62
CA GLY A 32 17.45 2.65 -22.90
C GLY A 32 17.37 3.88 -22.00
N GLY A 33 18.49 4.21 -21.36
CA GLY A 33 18.61 5.31 -20.39
C GLY A 33 19.09 4.85 -19.02
N PRO A 34 19.10 5.74 -18.01
CA PRO A 34 19.43 5.37 -16.64
C PRO A 34 18.36 4.45 -16.05
N ALA A 35 18.72 3.74 -14.97
CA ALA A 35 17.76 2.92 -14.24
C ALA A 35 16.65 3.80 -13.64
N VAL A 36 15.39 3.41 -13.85
CA VAL A 36 14.24 4.27 -13.56
C VAL A 36 14.05 4.47 -12.05
N GLY A 37 14.08 3.40 -11.26
CA GLY A 37 13.91 3.48 -9.81
C GLY A 37 14.93 4.42 -9.13
N PRO A 38 16.25 4.20 -9.30
CA PRO A 38 17.27 5.11 -8.77
C PRO A 38 17.13 6.55 -9.28
N THR A 39 16.74 6.74 -10.54
CA THR A 39 16.49 8.08 -11.08
C THR A 39 15.35 8.79 -10.35
N LEU A 40 14.25 8.09 -10.07
CA LEU A 40 13.10 8.65 -9.33
C LEU A 40 13.48 8.98 -7.87
N VAL A 41 14.26 8.13 -7.21
CA VAL A 41 14.78 8.40 -5.85
C VAL A 41 15.65 9.66 -5.84
N SER A 42 16.54 9.80 -6.81
CA SER A 42 17.43 10.95 -6.92
C SER A 42 16.66 12.24 -7.23
N GLN A 43 15.78 12.21 -8.22
CA GLN A 43 14.95 13.36 -8.58
C GLN A 43 13.98 13.76 -7.47
N ALA A 44 13.59 12.84 -6.59
CA ALA A 44 12.78 13.17 -5.41
C ALA A 44 13.61 13.66 -4.21
N GLY A 45 14.94 13.63 -4.27
CA GLY A 45 15.83 14.06 -3.19
C GLY A 45 16.04 13.03 -2.08
N PHE A 46 15.77 11.73 -2.33
CA PHE A 46 15.90 10.66 -1.33
C PHE A 46 17.30 10.04 -1.27
N ASP A 47 18.22 10.38 -2.18
CA ASP A 47 19.61 9.86 -2.18
C ASP A 47 20.31 9.99 -0.83
N PRO A 48 20.23 11.12 -0.09
CA PRO A 48 20.90 11.24 1.20
C PRO A 48 20.38 10.24 2.25
N LEU A 49 19.09 9.90 2.22
CA LEU A 49 18.47 8.94 3.14
C LEU A 49 18.99 7.53 2.86
N VAL A 50 18.98 7.12 1.59
CA VAL A 50 19.48 5.80 1.15
C VAL A 50 20.98 5.67 1.40
N GLY A 51 21.74 6.72 1.09
CA GLY A 51 23.19 6.78 1.30
C GLY A 51 23.58 6.68 2.77
N ASP A 52 22.97 7.50 3.63
CA ASP A 52 23.22 7.50 5.07
C ASP A 52 22.87 6.15 5.71
N PHE A 53 21.73 5.57 5.35
CA PHE A 53 21.37 4.21 5.79
C PHE A 53 22.43 3.18 5.40
N THR A 54 22.85 3.17 4.13
CA THR A 54 23.84 2.23 3.60
C THR A 54 25.19 2.37 4.33
N THR A 55 25.64 3.60 4.57
CA THR A 55 26.87 3.87 5.32
C THR A 55 26.77 3.42 6.78
N LYS A 56 25.68 3.77 7.47
CA LYS A 56 25.46 3.40 8.87
C LYS A 56 25.31 1.90 9.05
N LEU A 57 24.71 1.21 8.07
CA LEU A 57 24.55 -0.24 8.10
C LEU A 57 25.91 -0.95 8.13
N CYS A 58 26.87 -0.52 7.30
CA CYS A 58 28.23 -1.06 7.34
C CYS A 58 29.00 -0.73 8.63
N ALA A 59 28.63 0.35 9.31
CA ALA A 59 29.23 0.75 10.58
C ALA A 59 28.60 0.06 11.80
N ALA A 60 27.45 -0.61 11.65
CA ALA A 60 26.76 -1.28 12.75
C ALA A 60 27.63 -2.39 13.36
N LYS A 61 27.75 -2.38 14.69
CA LYS A 61 28.66 -3.27 15.45
C LYS A 61 27.97 -4.43 16.16
N SER A 62 26.65 -4.46 16.15
CA SER A 62 25.85 -5.52 16.80
C SER A 62 24.46 -5.64 16.17
N THR A 63 23.79 -6.77 16.41
CA THR A 63 22.40 -6.98 16.00
C THR A 63 21.46 -5.93 16.58
N THR A 64 21.66 -5.54 17.84
CA THR A 64 20.85 -4.50 18.49
C THR A 64 21.01 -3.15 17.81
N ALA A 65 22.23 -2.74 17.50
CA ALA A 65 22.49 -1.49 16.79
C ALA A 65 21.90 -1.51 15.37
N ALA A 66 22.00 -2.66 14.68
CA ALA A 66 21.40 -2.83 13.35
C ALA A 66 19.87 -2.74 13.41
N ARG A 67 19.23 -3.33 14.43
CA ARG A 67 17.77 -3.22 14.62
C ARG A 67 17.33 -1.78 14.86
N GLN A 68 18.01 -1.06 15.76
CA GLN A 68 17.71 0.35 16.03
C GLN A 68 17.86 1.22 14.77
N LEU A 69 18.95 1.01 14.01
CA LEU A 69 19.18 1.70 12.75
C LEU A 69 18.06 1.42 11.74
N VAL A 70 17.71 0.15 11.56
CA VAL A 70 16.75 -0.28 10.55
C VAL A 70 15.34 0.23 10.85
N THR A 71 14.87 0.12 12.10
CA THR A 71 13.58 0.67 12.51
C THR A 71 13.55 2.18 12.30
N ALA A 72 14.55 2.91 12.82
CA ALA A 72 14.60 4.37 12.66
C ALA A 72 14.69 4.81 11.20
N ALA A 73 15.36 4.04 10.34
CA ALA A 73 15.47 4.35 8.92
C ALA A 73 14.16 4.09 8.16
N GLY A 74 13.42 3.04 8.51
CA GLY A 74 12.08 2.78 8.00
C GLY A 74 11.12 3.92 8.34
N ASP A 75 11.02 4.26 9.63
CA ASP A 75 10.15 5.35 10.12
C ASP A 75 10.49 6.69 9.47
N ASN A 76 11.78 7.00 9.37
CA ASN A 76 12.23 8.25 8.75
C ASN A 76 11.95 8.29 7.24
N LEU A 77 12.02 7.15 6.55
CA LEU A 77 11.66 7.06 5.13
C LEU A 77 10.17 7.34 4.94
N TRP A 78 9.29 6.72 5.75
CA TRP A 78 7.85 6.98 5.72
C TRP A 78 7.54 8.45 6.01
N GLN A 79 8.01 8.96 7.15
CA GLN A 79 7.73 10.34 7.57
C GLN A 79 8.25 11.36 6.56
N THR A 80 9.43 11.13 5.96
CA THR A 80 9.95 12.02 4.92
C THR A 80 9.07 12.02 3.68
N SER A 81 8.50 10.86 3.33
CA SER A 81 7.61 10.72 2.18
C SER A 81 6.28 11.43 2.41
N VAL A 82 5.70 11.30 3.60
CA VAL A 82 4.50 12.03 4.03
C VAL A 82 4.75 13.55 4.07
N ASP A 83 5.85 13.99 4.69
CA ASP A 83 6.22 15.40 4.75
C ASP A 83 6.41 16.00 3.36
N ARG A 84 7.03 15.26 2.44
CA ARG A 84 7.20 15.69 1.06
C ARG A 84 5.86 15.79 0.35
N ALA A 85 5.01 14.77 0.47
CA ALA A 85 3.70 14.74 -0.17
C ALA A 85 2.82 15.91 0.27
N GLN A 86 2.84 16.23 1.57
CA GLN A 86 2.04 17.28 2.18
C GLN A 86 2.72 18.67 2.15
N GLY A 87 3.75 18.85 1.31
CA GLY A 87 4.39 20.14 1.10
C GLY A 87 5.20 20.70 2.29
N ARG A 88 5.47 19.89 3.32
CA ARG A 88 6.27 20.28 4.50
C ARG A 88 7.78 20.26 4.24
N ARG A 89 8.22 19.80 3.08
CA ARG A 89 9.62 19.86 2.61
C ARG A 89 9.73 20.61 1.29
N PRO A 90 9.41 21.93 1.26
CA PRO A 90 9.52 22.72 0.04
C PRO A 90 10.99 22.73 -0.43
N GLY A 91 11.24 22.30 -1.67
CA GLY A 91 12.58 22.21 -2.24
C GLY A 91 13.26 20.84 -2.16
N MET A 92 12.59 19.80 -1.64
CA MET A 92 13.09 18.44 -1.70
C MET A 92 12.82 17.80 -3.08
N GLY A 93 13.86 17.79 -3.92
CA GLY A 93 13.80 17.21 -5.26
C GLY A 93 13.05 18.07 -6.28
N THR A 94 12.89 17.53 -7.49
CA THR A 94 12.26 18.17 -8.65
C THR A 94 10.96 17.48 -9.09
N LEU A 95 10.69 16.26 -8.62
CA LEU A 95 9.39 15.61 -8.87
C LEU A 95 8.29 16.37 -8.11
N ASP A 96 7.05 16.28 -8.57
CA ASP A 96 5.89 16.85 -7.87
C ASP A 96 5.56 16.07 -6.59
N GLN A 97 4.84 16.74 -5.69
CA GLN A 97 4.55 16.22 -4.36
C GLN A 97 3.59 15.02 -4.35
N HIS A 98 2.79 14.80 -5.42
CA HIS A 98 1.84 13.69 -5.46
C HIS A 98 2.48 12.37 -5.95
N ASP A 99 3.79 12.33 -6.13
CA ASP A 99 4.50 11.13 -6.58
C ASP A 99 4.75 10.11 -5.46
N ASP A 100 4.19 8.91 -5.61
CA ASP A 100 4.33 7.78 -4.70
C ASP A 100 5.59 6.94 -4.95
N ARG A 101 6.09 6.95 -6.18
CA ARG A 101 7.19 6.08 -6.64
C ARG A 101 8.49 6.25 -5.84
N PRO A 102 8.90 7.45 -5.39
CA PRO A 102 10.13 7.63 -4.64
C PRO A 102 10.20 6.81 -3.35
N LEU A 103 9.08 6.68 -2.63
CA LEU A 103 9.02 5.88 -1.40
C LEU A 103 9.31 4.40 -1.70
N TYR A 104 8.59 3.83 -2.68
CA TYR A 104 8.75 2.44 -3.10
C TYR A 104 10.19 2.14 -3.54
N TRP A 105 10.74 2.95 -4.44
CA TRP A 105 12.09 2.71 -4.96
C TRP A 105 13.19 2.94 -3.92
N ALA A 106 13.03 3.90 -3.01
CA ALA A 106 13.98 4.10 -1.91
C ALA A 106 13.95 2.92 -0.94
N ARG A 107 12.76 2.42 -0.60
CA ARG A 107 12.56 1.21 0.23
C ARG A 107 13.29 0.01 -0.37
N LEU A 108 13.15 -0.23 -1.68
CA LEU A 108 13.86 -1.32 -2.36
C LEU A 108 15.38 -1.14 -2.36
N GLN A 109 15.90 0.07 -2.53
CA GLN A 109 17.35 0.31 -2.43
C GLN A 109 17.88 -0.03 -1.03
N MET A 110 17.14 0.38 0.01
CA MET A 110 17.49 0.07 1.40
C MET A 110 17.34 -1.43 1.72
N SER A 111 16.29 -2.09 1.24
CA SER A 111 16.10 -3.55 1.44
C SER A 111 17.20 -4.35 0.75
N LYS A 112 17.56 -3.99 -0.49
CA LYS A 112 18.69 -4.58 -1.22
C LYS A 112 20.00 -4.41 -0.46
N ALA A 113 20.30 -3.21 0.04
CA ALA A 113 21.50 -2.96 0.84
C ALA A 113 21.52 -3.86 2.09
N LEU A 114 20.39 -3.95 2.81
CA LEU A 114 20.25 -4.80 3.98
C LEU A 114 20.36 -6.30 3.64
N ARG A 115 19.88 -6.73 2.49
CA ARG A 115 20.00 -8.13 2.04
C ARG A 115 21.43 -8.49 1.69
N GLN A 116 22.16 -7.59 1.03
CA GLN A 116 23.55 -7.78 0.63
C GLN A 116 24.54 -7.59 1.79
N TRP A 117 24.17 -6.89 2.86
CA TRP A 117 25.07 -6.52 3.94
C TRP A 117 25.73 -7.72 4.65
N GLN A 118 27.04 -7.68 4.85
CA GLN A 118 27.84 -8.66 5.58
C GLN A 118 28.44 -7.99 6.83
N PRO A 119 27.79 -8.10 8.02
CA PRO A 119 28.35 -7.58 9.25
C PRO A 119 29.63 -8.30 9.66
N LYS A 120 30.47 -7.62 10.46
CA LYS A 120 31.65 -8.23 11.11
C LYS A 120 31.30 -9.13 12.31
N PHE A 121 30.02 -9.30 12.61
CA PHE A 121 29.49 -10.14 13.68
C PHE A 121 28.53 -11.18 13.10
N ALA A 122 28.29 -12.27 13.84
CA ALA A 122 27.39 -13.32 13.41
C ALA A 122 25.95 -12.80 13.27
N LEU A 123 25.36 -12.96 12.09
CA LEU A 123 23.97 -12.61 11.81
C LEU A 123 23.29 -13.82 11.17
N SER A 124 22.31 -14.41 11.87
CA SER A 124 21.54 -15.52 11.33
C SER A 124 20.58 -15.06 10.23
N ALA A 125 20.18 -16.00 9.36
CA ALA A 125 19.17 -15.73 8.32
C ALA A 125 17.86 -15.22 8.93
N ALA A 126 17.38 -15.83 10.02
CA ALA A 126 16.17 -15.39 10.73
C ALA A 126 16.29 -13.96 11.27
N THR A 127 17.45 -13.58 11.81
CA THR A 127 17.68 -12.21 12.29
C THR A 127 17.68 -11.22 11.12
N ARG A 128 18.30 -11.59 9.98
CA ARG A 128 18.26 -10.75 8.77
C ARG A 128 16.84 -10.58 8.24
N THR A 129 16.04 -11.63 8.20
CA THR A 129 14.62 -11.55 7.84
C THR A 129 13.87 -10.61 8.77
N ALA A 130 14.07 -10.71 10.09
CA ALA A 130 13.44 -9.81 11.05
C ALA A 130 13.86 -8.34 10.87
N LEU A 131 15.13 -8.08 10.49
CA LEU A 131 15.57 -6.73 10.15
C LEU A 131 14.87 -6.23 8.87
N LEU A 132 14.79 -7.06 7.81
CA LEU A 132 14.09 -6.70 6.58
C LEU A 132 12.61 -6.40 6.83
N THR A 133 11.93 -7.21 7.65
CA THR A 133 10.54 -6.97 8.07
C THR A 133 10.40 -5.64 8.80
N ALA A 134 11.29 -5.34 9.75
CA ALA A 134 11.24 -4.06 10.48
C ALA A 134 11.49 -2.84 9.57
N LEU A 135 12.40 -2.95 8.60
CA LEU A 135 12.59 -1.90 7.60
C LEU A 135 11.31 -1.68 6.78
N ASP A 136 10.74 -2.79 6.30
CA ASP A 136 9.58 -2.79 5.42
C ASP A 136 8.36 -2.20 6.14
N HIS A 137 8.03 -2.68 7.36
CA HIS A 137 6.91 -2.18 8.16
C HIS A 137 7.04 -0.68 8.49
N GLY A 138 8.18 -0.24 9.04
CA GLY A 138 8.39 1.18 9.35
C GLY A 138 8.27 2.07 8.12
N SER A 139 8.81 1.64 6.98
CA SER A 139 8.73 2.39 5.72
C SER A 139 7.36 2.37 5.03
N ARG A 140 6.39 1.63 5.56
CA ARG A 140 4.99 1.56 5.08
C ARG A 140 4.01 2.28 5.98
N GLY A 141 4.48 2.87 7.08
CA GLY A 141 3.63 3.47 8.10
C GLY A 141 3.00 2.45 9.06
N LEU A 142 3.32 1.14 8.95
CA LEU A 142 2.70 0.11 9.80
C LEU A 142 3.10 0.25 11.28
N ASP A 143 4.27 0.80 11.55
CA ASP A 143 4.75 1.05 12.92
C ASP A 143 4.42 2.47 13.41
N SER A 144 3.68 3.26 12.61
CA SER A 144 3.38 4.67 12.91
C SER A 144 2.04 4.92 13.59
N ASP A 145 1.34 3.87 14.05
CA ASP A 145 0.01 3.94 14.69
C ASP A 145 -0.05 4.96 15.83
N LYS A 146 -0.41 6.20 15.48
CA LYS A 146 -0.55 7.36 16.39
C LYS A 146 -2.00 7.79 16.46
N LEU A 147 -2.93 6.83 16.46
CA LEU A 147 -4.33 7.15 16.64
C LEU A 147 -4.50 7.90 17.98
N PRO A 148 -5.11 9.10 17.98
CA PRO A 148 -5.09 9.99 19.13
C PRO A 148 -5.93 9.46 20.29
N ASP A 149 -5.55 9.82 21.52
CA ASP A 149 -6.40 9.62 22.69
C ASP A 149 -7.71 10.44 22.61
N GLY A 150 -8.74 9.95 23.30
CA GLY A 150 -9.96 10.71 23.60
C GLY A 150 -11.17 10.37 22.74
N ALA A 151 -12.36 10.51 23.35
CA ALA A 151 -13.65 10.14 22.76
C ALA A 151 -14.24 11.21 21.81
N GLY A 152 -13.65 12.41 21.76
CA GLY A 152 -14.13 13.52 20.91
C GLY A 152 -13.44 13.62 19.55
N VAL A 153 -12.61 12.63 19.19
CA VAL A 153 -11.86 12.59 17.93
C VAL A 153 -12.16 11.26 17.25
N LYS A 154 -12.70 11.34 16.02
CA LYS A 154 -12.91 10.16 15.18
C LYS A 154 -11.58 9.66 14.64
N LYS A 155 -11.45 8.35 14.52
CA LYS A 155 -10.21 7.67 14.12
C LYS A 155 -10.44 6.92 12.82
N ILE A 156 -9.64 7.23 11.81
CA ILE A 156 -9.79 6.63 10.47
C ILE A 156 -8.46 6.00 10.10
N MET A 157 -8.48 4.74 9.68
CA MET A 157 -7.32 4.11 9.06
C MET A 157 -7.58 3.92 7.58
N VAL A 158 -6.59 4.24 6.77
CA VAL A 158 -6.63 4.01 5.33
C VAL A 158 -5.41 3.23 4.87
N SER A 159 -5.52 2.53 3.75
CA SER A 159 -4.34 2.00 3.07
C SER A 159 -4.27 2.44 1.62
N GLY A 160 -3.07 2.58 1.09
CA GLY A 160 -2.77 2.60 -0.33
C GLY A 160 -1.97 1.35 -0.75
N PHE A 161 -1.45 1.36 -1.97
CA PHE A 161 -0.61 0.30 -2.51
C PHE A 161 0.64 0.85 -3.18
N ASP A 162 1.70 0.05 -3.16
CA ASP A 162 2.91 0.27 -3.96
C ASP A 162 2.59 0.24 -5.49
N PRO A 163 3.47 0.82 -6.33
CA PRO A 163 3.47 0.59 -7.78
C PRO A 163 3.53 -0.90 -8.16
N PHE A 164 2.93 -1.26 -9.30
CA PHE A 164 2.90 -2.63 -9.82
C PHE A 164 2.99 -2.67 -11.35
N GLU A 165 3.05 -3.87 -11.93
CA GLU A 165 3.28 -4.10 -13.37
C GLU A 165 4.59 -3.47 -13.87
N LEU A 166 5.66 -3.64 -13.09
CA LEU A 166 6.89 -2.85 -13.23
C LEU A 166 7.88 -3.35 -14.30
N ASP A 167 7.40 -4.10 -15.28
CA ASP A 167 8.23 -4.66 -16.36
C ASP A 167 8.17 -3.80 -17.63
N GLY A 168 9.27 -3.81 -18.40
CA GLY A 168 9.38 -3.02 -19.62
C GLY A 168 9.13 -1.53 -19.38
N ALA A 169 8.15 -0.94 -20.08
CA ALA A 169 7.77 0.45 -19.87
C ALA A 169 7.05 0.68 -18.53
N GLY A 170 6.50 -0.37 -17.93
CA GLY A 170 5.75 -0.31 -16.67
C GLY A 170 6.61 0.02 -15.44
N VAL A 171 7.94 -0.06 -15.56
CA VAL A 171 8.89 0.35 -14.50
C VAL A 171 8.68 1.80 -14.01
N ARG A 172 8.00 2.64 -14.79
CA ARG A 172 7.65 4.03 -14.43
C ARG A 172 6.25 4.21 -13.85
N ILE A 173 5.43 3.16 -13.73
CA ILE A 173 4.05 3.26 -13.25
C ILE A 173 4.02 3.88 -11.85
N SER A 174 3.05 4.78 -11.65
CA SER A 174 2.72 5.42 -10.37
C SER A 174 1.36 4.91 -9.93
N ASN A 175 1.20 4.64 -8.64
CA ASN A 175 -0.06 4.17 -8.09
C ASN A 175 -0.77 5.31 -7.33
N PRO A 176 -1.89 5.84 -7.84
CA PRO A 176 -2.61 6.93 -7.17
C PRO A 176 -3.11 6.56 -5.77
N ALA A 177 -3.30 5.27 -5.47
CA ALA A 177 -3.66 4.83 -4.12
C ALA A 177 -2.52 5.05 -3.11
N GLY A 178 -1.27 4.74 -3.50
CA GLY A 178 -0.09 5.02 -2.68
C GLY A 178 0.12 6.53 -2.47
N ALA A 179 -0.10 7.32 -3.52
CA ALA A 179 -0.02 8.78 -3.44
C ALA A 179 -1.09 9.37 -2.50
N ALA A 180 -2.32 8.84 -2.56
CA ALA A 180 -3.40 9.26 -1.66
C ALA A 180 -3.11 8.90 -0.19
N ALA A 181 -2.55 7.73 0.09
CA ALA A 181 -2.16 7.35 1.45
C ALA A 181 -1.16 8.36 2.05
N LEU A 182 -0.16 8.81 1.28
CA LEU A 182 0.80 9.82 1.73
C LEU A 182 0.16 11.19 2.01
N GLN A 183 -0.86 11.59 1.23
CA GLN A 183 -1.60 12.83 1.50
C GLN A 183 -2.55 12.72 2.70
N LEU A 184 -3.01 11.52 3.01
CA LEU A 184 -3.96 11.26 4.08
C LEU A 184 -3.28 11.06 5.44
N ASP A 185 -2.04 10.56 5.49
CA ASP A 185 -1.40 10.23 6.76
C ASP A 185 -1.26 11.43 7.70
N GLY A 186 -1.79 11.31 8.92
CA GLY A 186 -1.80 12.38 9.93
C GLY A 186 -2.76 13.53 9.65
N LEU A 187 -3.56 13.48 8.58
CA LEU A 187 -4.52 14.53 8.26
C LEU A 187 -5.60 14.62 9.35
N THR A 188 -5.87 15.83 9.83
CA THR A 188 -7.04 16.11 10.68
C THR A 188 -8.15 16.75 9.85
N ILE A 189 -9.25 16.04 9.70
CA ILE A 189 -10.43 16.46 8.96
C ILE A 189 -11.40 17.11 9.95
N SER A 190 -11.89 18.30 9.62
CA SER A 190 -12.97 18.92 10.38
C SER A 190 -14.32 18.34 9.92
N THR A 191 -15.02 17.63 10.80
CA THR A 191 -16.35 17.09 10.50
C THR A 191 -17.44 17.78 11.34
N PRO A 192 -18.72 17.67 10.97
CA PRO A 192 -19.83 18.18 11.79
C PRO A 192 -19.86 17.60 13.23
N ASN A 193 -19.27 16.43 13.44
CA ASN A 193 -19.30 15.70 14.72
C ASN A 193 -17.97 15.80 15.49
N GLY A 194 -17.08 16.72 15.09
CA GLY A 194 -15.76 16.90 15.67
C GLY A 194 -14.62 16.55 14.70
N PRO A 195 -13.36 16.67 15.13
CA PRO A 195 -12.23 16.32 14.29
C PRO A 195 -12.16 14.81 14.03
N ALA A 196 -11.72 14.42 12.84
CA ALA A 196 -11.33 13.05 12.51
C ALA A 196 -9.85 13.02 12.12
N VAL A 197 -9.06 12.13 12.73
CA VAL A 197 -7.65 11.94 12.41
C VAL A 197 -7.48 10.70 11.56
N VAL A 198 -6.74 10.84 10.47
CA VAL A 198 -6.43 9.76 9.54
C VAL A 198 -5.01 9.23 9.82
N GLN A 199 -4.86 7.91 9.82
CA GLN A 199 -3.59 7.21 9.77
C GLN A 199 -3.57 6.38 8.50
N ALA A 200 -2.45 6.38 7.78
CA ALA A 200 -2.34 5.66 6.53
C ALA A 200 -1.21 4.65 6.54
N VAL A 201 -1.40 3.56 5.81
CA VAL A 201 -0.36 2.59 5.47
C VAL A 201 -0.27 2.38 3.96
N THR A 202 0.83 1.81 3.47
CA THR A 202 0.93 1.34 2.07
C THR A 202 1.25 -0.16 1.99
N PHE A 203 0.37 -0.93 1.35
CA PHE A 203 0.58 -2.37 1.18
C PHE A 203 1.46 -2.71 -0.04
N PRO A 204 2.25 -3.80 0.05
CA PRO A 204 2.97 -4.34 -1.09
C PRO A 204 2.01 -4.97 -2.07
N VAL A 205 2.39 -4.98 -3.36
CA VAL A 205 1.70 -5.78 -4.37
C VAL A 205 2.41 -7.14 -4.46
N VAL A 206 2.39 -7.91 -3.36
CA VAL A 206 3.08 -9.21 -3.21
C VAL A 206 2.27 -10.17 -2.34
N TRP A 207 1.87 -11.33 -2.89
CA TRP A 207 1.03 -12.34 -2.21
C TRP A 207 1.65 -12.83 -0.90
N GLY A 208 2.96 -13.07 -0.89
CA GLY A 208 3.66 -13.61 0.27
C GLY A 208 3.61 -12.71 1.51
N TYR A 209 3.43 -11.39 1.37
CA TYR A 209 3.24 -10.48 2.51
C TYR A 209 1.81 -10.57 3.05
N PHE A 210 0.82 -10.79 2.19
CA PHE A 210 -0.57 -11.02 2.58
C PHE A 210 -0.71 -12.35 3.33
N ASP A 211 -0.02 -13.40 2.85
CA ASP A 211 0.04 -14.70 3.54
C ASP A 211 0.68 -14.59 4.93
N GLN A 212 1.65 -13.67 5.10
CA GLN A 212 2.29 -13.37 6.38
C GLN A 212 1.44 -12.48 7.30
N GLY A 213 0.26 -12.05 6.85
CA GLY A 213 -0.69 -11.30 7.65
C GLY A 213 -0.41 -9.81 7.74
N ILE A 214 0.16 -9.18 6.69
CA ILE A 214 0.46 -7.75 6.71
C ILE A 214 -0.79 -6.86 6.87
N VAL A 215 -1.93 -7.27 6.31
CA VAL A 215 -3.19 -6.53 6.42
C VAL A 215 -3.72 -6.60 7.85
N GLU A 216 -3.65 -7.79 8.44
CA GLU A 216 -4.04 -8.03 9.82
C GLU A 216 -3.09 -7.33 10.81
N ALA A 217 -1.79 -7.27 10.53
CA ALA A 217 -0.85 -6.49 11.33
C ALA A 217 -1.18 -4.99 11.32
N ALA A 218 -1.51 -4.44 10.14
CA ALA A 218 -1.84 -3.03 9.96
C ALA A 218 -3.15 -2.62 10.64
N TYR A 219 -4.23 -3.41 10.49
CA TYR A 219 -5.54 -3.03 11.02
C TYR A 219 -5.89 -3.73 12.33
N GLY A 220 -5.51 -5.00 12.48
CA GLY A 220 -5.92 -5.85 13.59
C GLY A 220 -5.43 -5.35 14.94
N THR A 221 -4.22 -4.79 15.00
CA THR A 221 -3.64 -4.22 16.23
C THR A 221 -4.51 -3.08 16.75
N ALA A 222 -4.81 -2.09 15.91
CA ALA A 222 -5.67 -0.97 16.27
C ALA A 222 -7.13 -1.41 16.52
N LEU A 223 -7.67 -2.36 15.75
CA LEU A 223 -9.02 -2.90 15.97
C LEU A 223 -9.15 -3.62 17.32
N ALA A 224 -8.12 -4.34 17.75
CA ALA A 224 -8.07 -5.04 19.03
C ALA A 224 -7.94 -4.09 20.23
N ASP A 225 -7.28 -2.95 20.05
CA ASP A 225 -7.15 -1.91 21.07
C ASP A 225 -8.46 -1.13 21.25
N ALA A 226 -9.23 -1.44 22.28
CA ALA A 226 -10.50 -0.77 22.56
C ALA A 226 -10.37 0.74 22.84
N ALA A 227 -9.21 1.24 23.29
CA ALA A 227 -9.00 2.65 23.57
C ALA A 227 -8.70 3.46 22.30
N HIS A 228 -7.96 2.86 21.36
CA HIS A 228 -7.53 3.50 20.12
C HIS A 228 -8.24 2.97 18.87
N ARG A 229 -9.27 2.14 19.04
CA ARG A 229 -10.01 1.52 17.95
C ARG A 229 -10.47 2.54 16.89
N PRO A 230 -10.20 2.32 15.59
CA PRO A 230 -10.70 3.19 14.56
C PRO A 230 -12.23 3.15 14.48
N ASP A 231 -12.85 4.27 14.13
CA ASP A 231 -14.27 4.34 13.77
C ASP A 231 -14.50 3.85 12.34
N MET A 232 -13.47 3.92 11.49
CA MET A 232 -13.55 3.53 10.09
C MET A 232 -12.21 3.03 9.53
N ILE A 233 -12.27 2.00 8.70
CA ILE A 233 -11.16 1.50 7.88
C ILE A 233 -11.52 1.57 6.39
N ILE A 234 -10.63 2.08 5.54
CA ILE A 234 -10.83 2.14 4.09
C ILE A 234 -9.56 1.64 3.40
N THR A 235 -9.66 0.51 2.68
CA THR A 235 -8.57 0.15 1.75
C THR A 235 -8.75 0.89 0.43
N ILE A 236 -7.67 1.43 -0.14
CA ILE A 236 -7.69 2.20 -1.38
C ILE A 236 -6.77 1.52 -2.39
N SER A 237 -7.27 1.30 -3.61
CA SER A 237 -6.51 0.71 -4.72
C SER A 237 -6.82 1.41 -6.03
N GLN A 238 -6.00 1.21 -7.05
CA GLN A 238 -6.31 1.64 -8.41
C GLN A 238 -7.27 0.65 -9.07
N GLY A 239 -8.35 1.15 -9.66
CA GLY A 239 -9.38 0.36 -10.33
C GLY A 239 -9.36 0.55 -11.85
N ARG A 240 -10.48 1.04 -12.40
CA ARG A 240 -10.72 1.17 -13.85
C ARG A 240 -10.70 2.62 -14.34
N PRO A 241 -10.64 2.89 -15.66
CA PRO A 241 -10.54 4.25 -16.17
C PRO A 241 -11.72 5.15 -15.77
N ASP A 242 -11.43 6.45 -15.59
CA ASP A 242 -12.38 7.56 -15.51
C ASP A 242 -13.42 7.57 -14.37
N GLN A 243 -13.32 6.67 -13.38
CA GLN A 243 -14.25 6.63 -12.26
C GLN A 243 -13.65 6.11 -10.96
N PHE A 244 -14.25 6.54 -9.85
CA PHE A 244 -14.12 5.92 -8.54
C PHE A 244 -15.22 4.88 -8.33
N ASP A 245 -14.89 3.81 -7.63
CA ASP A 245 -15.83 2.75 -7.27
C ASP A 245 -15.75 2.47 -5.77
N ILE A 246 -16.86 2.66 -5.07
CA ILE A 246 -17.04 2.20 -3.70
C ILE A 246 -17.53 0.76 -3.80
N GLU A 247 -16.70 -0.20 -3.43
CA GLU A 247 -17.01 -1.61 -3.61
C GLU A 247 -18.02 -2.08 -2.57
N ARG A 248 -19.09 -2.73 -3.03
CA ARG A 248 -20.07 -3.32 -2.12
C ARG A 248 -19.55 -4.61 -1.48
N TRP A 249 -18.90 -5.47 -2.25
CA TRP A 249 -18.57 -6.84 -1.84
C TRP A 249 -17.07 -7.11 -1.91
N ALA A 250 -16.49 -7.55 -0.80
CA ALA A 250 -15.20 -8.24 -0.79
C ALA A 250 -15.44 -9.75 -0.95
N GLY A 251 -14.65 -10.46 -1.75
CA GLY A 251 -14.80 -11.90 -1.98
C GLY A 251 -13.58 -12.73 -1.53
N ASP A 252 -13.84 -13.94 -1.04
CA ASP A 252 -12.81 -14.91 -0.61
C ASP A 252 -12.19 -15.70 -1.77
N TRP A 253 -11.51 -15.01 -2.71
CA TRP A 253 -10.86 -15.68 -3.84
C TRP A 253 -9.66 -14.92 -4.41
N ARG A 254 -8.64 -15.67 -4.86
CA ARG A 254 -7.50 -15.20 -5.65
C ARG A 254 -7.60 -15.69 -7.09
N GLY A 255 -7.44 -14.77 -8.05
CA GLY A 255 -7.57 -15.02 -9.49
C GLY A 255 -6.31 -15.55 -10.18
N GLY A 256 -5.13 -15.43 -9.57
CA GLY A 256 -3.86 -15.88 -10.16
C GLY A 256 -3.09 -14.82 -10.95
N PHE A 257 -3.47 -13.55 -10.93
CA PHE A 257 -2.63 -12.50 -11.54
C PHE A 257 -1.26 -12.43 -10.84
N PRO A 258 -0.13 -12.33 -11.60
CA PRO A 258 1.20 -12.27 -11.01
C PRO A 258 1.43 -11.01 -10.17
N ASP A 259 2.10 -11.17 -9.04
CA ASP A 259 2.49 -10.06 -8.16
C ASP A 259 3.82 -9.43 -8.57
N ASN A 260 4.30 -8.43 -7.81
CA ASN A 260 5.59 -7.80 -8.04
C ASN A 260 6.79 -8.74 -7.85
N ASN A 261 6.63 -9.95 -7.32
CA ASN A 261 7.68 -10.97 -7.31
C ASN A 261 7.46 -12.06 -8.37
N ASP A 262 6.61 -11.79 -9.36
CA ASP A 262 6.18 -12.69 -10.44
C ASP A 262 5.51 -13.97 -9.91
N ALA A 263 5.07 -13.96 -8.65
CA ALA A 263 4.37 -15.08 -8.04
C ALA A 263 2.88 -14.98 -8.35
N SER A 264 2.26 -16.13 -8.62
CA SER A 264 0.82 -16.27 -8.84
C SER A 264 0.21 -17.16 -7.77
N SER A 265 -1.01 -16.84 -7.35
CA SER A 265 -1.77 -17.61 -6.37
C SER A 265 -3.25 -17.64 -6.76
N THR A 266 -3.85 -18.84 -6.75
CA THR A 266 -5.25 -19.06 -7.10
C THR A 266 -5.93 -19.90 -6.02
N GLY A 267 -7.21 -19.61 -5.74
CA GLY A 267 -8.00 -20.32 -4.74
C GLY A 267 -8.51 -19.40 -3.62
N PRO A 268 -9.09 -19.95 -2.55
CA PRO A 268 -9.55 -19.17 -1.40
C PRO A 268 -8.43 -18.35 -0.76
N VAL A 269 -8.78 -17.23 -0.11
CA VAL A 269 -7.79 -16.37 0.55
C VAL A 269 -7.22 -17.09 1.77
N PRO A 270 -5.90 -17.36 1.82
CA PRO A 270 -5.29 -18.08 2.94
C PRO A 270 -5.50 -17.37 4.28
N ALA A 271 -5.59 -18.16 5.34
CA ALA A 271 -5.67 -17.61 6.70
C ALA A 271 -4.33 -16.98 7.13
N ALA A 272 -4.38 -15.78 7.71
CA ALA A 272 -3.26 -15.14 8.41
C ALA A 272 -3.16 -15.69 9.85
N ALA A 273 -2.08 -16.41 10.17
CA ALA A 273 -1.93 -17.02 11.49
C ALA A 273 -1.98 -15.98 12.64
N GLY A 274 -2.67 -16.31 13.73
CA GLY A 274 -2.74 -15.48 14.94
C GLY A 274 -3.90 -14.48 14.99
N TRP A 275 -4.70 -14.35 13.94
CA TRP A 275 -5.84 -13.44 13.89
C TRP A 275 -7.18 -14.17 13.75
N PRO A 276 -8.27 -13.66 14.36
CA PRO A 276 -9.61 -14.25 14.20
C PRO A 276 -10.12 -14.02 12.78
N GLN A 277 -10.61 -15.09 12.16
CA GLN A 277 -10.96 -15.11 10.74
C GLN A 277 -12.24 -15.94 10.54
N PRO A 278 -13.40 -15.29 10.47
CA PRO A 278 -14.63 -15.98 10.08
C PRO A 278 -14.54 -16.44 8.62
N ASP A 279 -15.24 -17.54 8.31
CA ASP A 279 -15.21 -18.20 6.99
C ASP A 279 -16.24 -17.61 6.00
N ASP A 280 -16.38 -16.28 6.01
CA ASP A 280 -17.34 -15.57 5.16
C ASP A 280 -16.88 -15.57 3.69
N GLN A 281 -17.71 -16.03 2.75
CA GLN A 281 -17.38 -15.97 1.32
C GLN A 281 -17.42 -14.56 0.75
N PHE A 282 -18.33 -13.74 1.29
CA PHE A 282 -18.47 -12.34 0.92
C PHE A 282 -18.68 -11.47 2.14
N ILE A 283 -18.05 -10.30 2.14
CA ILE A 283 -18.23 -9.30 3.20
C ILE A 283 -18.74 -8.00 2.58
N GLU A 284 -19.90 -7.53 3.05
CA GLU A 284 -20.51 -6.28 2.59
C GLU A 284 -19.81 -5.07 3.22
N THR A 285 -19.61 -4.03 2.41
CA THR A 285 -19.13 -2.73 2.89
C THR A 285 -20.11 -2.11 3.88
N THR A 286 -19.57 -1.43 4.87
CA THR A 286 -20.33 -0.62 5.85
C THR A 286 -19.95 0.86 5.77
N LEU A 287 -19.18 1.26 4.75
CA LEU A 287 -18.87 2.66 4.49
C LEU A 287 -20.16 3.46 4.25
N PRO A 288 -20.19 4.75 4.63
CA PRO A 288 -21.32 5.63 4.36
C PRO A 288 -21.35 6.03 2.87
N TYR A 289 -21.52 5.04 1.98
CA TYR A 289 -21.37 5.20 0.52
C TYR A 289 -22.35 6.23 -0.06
N GLN A 290 -23.56 6.34 0.49
CA GLN A 290 -24.55 7.34 0.08
C GLN A 290 -24.02 8.76 0.28
N GLN A 291 -23.38 9.04 1.42
CA GLN A 291 -22.75 10.33 1.69
C GLN A 291 -21.57 10.58 0.74
N MET A 292 -20.73 9.57 0.53
CA MET A 292 -19.58 9.65 -0.39
C MET A 292 -20.01 9.95 -1.83
N GLN A 293 -21.10 9.34 -2.31
CA GLN A 293 -21.64 9.58 -3.65
C GLN A 293 -22.34 10.94 -3.78
N ALA A 294 -23.06 11.37 -2.75
CA ALA A 294 -23.82 12.62 -2.78
C ALA A 294 -22.94 13.87 -2.62
N THR A 295 -21.75 13.72 -2.04
CA THR A 295 -20.82 14.83 -1.81
C THR A 295 -20.06 15.16 -3.11
N PRO A 296 -20.08 16.42 -3.60
CA PRO A 296 -19.21 16.84 -4.69
C PRO A 296 -17.75 16.78 -4.25
N THR A 297 -16.98 15.83 -4.80
CA THR A 297 -15.59 15.55 -4.39
C THR A 297 -14.55 15.82 -5.48
N GLY A 298 -14.97 15.98 -6.73
CA GLY A 298 -14.09 16.23 -7.86
C GLY A 298 -14.78 15.94 -9.20
N SER A 299 -14.00 15.87 -10.28
CA SER A 299 -14.51 15.71 -11.64
C SER A 299 -14.81 14.27 -12.04
N TYR A 300 -14.19 13.28 -11.38
CA TYR A 300 -14.43 11.87 -11.69
C TYR A 300 -15.77 11.42 -11.11
N LYS A 301 -16.44 10.52 -11.82
CA LYS A 301 -17.68 9.91 -11.35
C LYS A 301 -17.40 9.03 -10.13
N VAL A 302 -18.30 9.03 -9.16
CA VAL A 302 -18.24 8.15 -7.98
C VAL A 302 -19.38 7.15 -8.05
N ASN A 303 -19.06 5.87 -8.26
CA ASN A 303 -20.04 4.80 -8.33
C ASN A 303 -20.06 3.99 -7.03
N PHE A 304 -21.19 3.32 -6.80
CA PHE A 304 -21.30 2.25 -5.84
C PHE A 304 -21.36 0.96 -6.65
N ASP A 305 -20.28 0.20 -6.64
CA ASP A 305 -20.18 -1.00 -7.45
C ASP A 305 -20.88 -2.17 -6.76
N LEU A 306 -21.90 -2.70 -7.43
CA LEU A 306 -22.71 -3.79 -6.96
C LEU A 306 -22.22 -5.16 -7.44
N LEU A 307 -21.26 -5.17 -8.37
CA LEU A 307 -20.78 -6.39 -9.02
C LEU A 307 -20.14 -7.34 -8.00
N PHE A 308 -20.41 -8.63 -8.17
CA PHE A 308 -19.65 -9.73 -7.58
C PHE A 308 -19.81 -10.96 -8.48
N CYS A 309 -18.89 -11.92 -8.36
CA CYS A 309 -18.94 -13.15 -9.14
C CYS A 309 -18.81 -14.38 -8.24
N VAL A 310 -19.57 -15.43 -8.55
CA VAL A 310 -19.54 -16.72 -7.85
C VAL A 310 -19.14 -17.84 -8.81
N TRP A 311 -18.60 -18.94 -8.29
CA TRP A 311 -18.42 -20.16 -9.09
C TRP A 311 -19.77 -20.83 -9.37
N SER A 312 -20.04 -21.17 -10.62
CA SER A 312 -21.32 -21.80 -11.00
C SER A 312 -21.51 -23.18 -10.37
N ASP A 313 -20.42 -23.91 -10.14
CA ASP A 313 -20.38 -25.17 -9.41
C ASP A 313 -19.62 -24.96 -8.08
N SER A 314 -20.36 -24.77 -6.99
CA SER A 314 -19.78 -24.61 -5.65
C SER A 314 -19.09 -25.87 -5.12
N SER A 315 -19.30 -27.04 -5.74
CA SER A 315 -18.60 -28.27 -5.36
C SER A 315 -17.19 -28.38 -5.96
N HIS A 316 -16.89 -27.60 -7.01
CA HIS A 316 -15.58 -27.56 -7.66
C HIS A 316 -15.14 -26.11 -7.96
N PRO A 317 -15.02 -25.25 -6.94
CA PRO A 317 -14.64 -23.85 -7.15
C PRO A 317 -13.25 -23.75 -7.77
N GLY A 318 -13.02 -22.71 -8.57
CA GLY A 318 -11.82 -22.57 -9.38
C GLY A 318 -11.87 -23.29 -10.73
N THR A 319 -12.94 -24.05 -10.99
CA THR A 319 -13.17 -24.71 -12.27
C THR A 319 -14.50 -24.25 -12.88
N GLY A 320 -14.58 -24.20 -14.20
CA GLY A 320 -15.81 -23.84 -14.90
C GLY A 320 -16.06 -22.33 -15.00
N GLN A 321 -17.34 -21.96 -15.20
CA GLN A 321 -17.72 -20.58 -15.45
C GLN A 321 -18.00 -19.82 -14.15
N GLN A 322 -17.61 -18.55 -14.15
CA GLN A 322 -18.00 -17.59 -13.13
C GLN A 322 -19.33 -16.95 -13.53
N VAL A 323 -20.21 -16.72 -12.56
CA VAL A 323 -21.49 -16.03 -12.76
C VAL A 323 -21.44 -14.71 -12.02
N CYS A 324 -21.39 -13.61 -12.76
CA CYS A 324 -21.36 -12.26 -12.20
C CYS A 324 -22.75 -11.64 -12.14
N ARG A 325 -23.04 -10.96 -11.03
CA ARG A 325 -24.38 -10.51 -10.64
C ARG A 325 -24.27 -9.22 -9.79
N THR A 326 -25.39 -8.50 -9.65
CA THR A 326 -25.45 -7.19 -8.96
C THR A 326 -26.49 -7.14 -7.84
N ASP A 327 -27.09 -8.28 -7.50
CA ASP A 327 -28.00 -8.44 -6.36
C ASP A 327 -27.22 -8.67 -5.06
N ALA A 328 -27.42 -9.79 -4.36
CA ALA A 328 -26.67 -10.12 -3.14
C ALA A 328 -26.26 -11.60 -3.15
N PRO A 329 -25.07 -11.97 -2.63
CA PRO A 329 -24.67 -13.37 -2.51
C PRO A 329 -25.68 -14.18 -1.70
N LYS A 330 -25.96 -15.40 -2.13
CA LYS A 330 -26.86 -16.32 -1.43
C LYS A 330 -26.07 -17.22 -0.48
N PRO A 331 -26.68 -17.71 0.62
CA PRO A 331 -26.04 -18.69 1.50
C PRO A 331 -25.52 -19.91 0.71
N GLY A 332 -24.26 -20.26 0.92
CA GLY A 332 -23.61 -21.41 0.28
C GLY A 332 -23.00 -21.15 -1.10
N GLU A 333 -23.12 -19.94 -1.66
CA GLU A 333 -22.36 -19.54 -2.85
C GLU A 333 -20.88 -19.36 -2.49
N ILE A 334 -19.98 -19.81 -3.39
CA ILE A 334 -18.52 -19.67 -3.24
C ILE A 334 -18.05 -18.49 -4.07
N ALA A 335 -17.25 -17.62 -3.47
CA ALA A 335 -16.73 -16.44 -4.15
C ALA A 335 -15.79 -16.81 -5.29
N ALA A 336 -15.94 -16.10 -6.40
CA ALA A 336 -14.97 -16.10 -7.50
C ALA A 336 -14.31 -14.72 -7.62
N GLN A 337 -15.06 -13.64 -7.42
CA GLN A 337 -14.57 -12.26 -7.41
C GLN A 337 -15.44 -11.39 -6.49
N GLY A 338 -14.83 -10.46 -5.76
CA GLY A 338 -15.54 -9.31 -5.18
C GLY A 338 -15.77 -8.20 -6.22
N GLY A 339 -16.34 -7.07 -5.80
CA GLY A 339 -16.50 -5.90 -6.70
C GLY A 339 -15.15 -5.37 -7.20
N GLY A 340 -14.14 -5.47 -6.34
CA GLY A 340 -12.75 -5.15 -6.68
C GLY A 340 -11.99 -6.21 -7.48
N GLY A 341 -12.67 -7.26 -7.97
CA GLY A 341 -12.07 -8.40 -8.66
C GLY A 341 -11.59 -9.50 -7.71
N ASP A 342 -10.53 -10.20 -8.09
CA ASP A 342 -9.92 -11.33 -7.37
C ASP A 342 -8.40 -11.16 -7.19
N TYR A 343 -7.92 -9.91 -7.24
CA TYR A 343 -6.53 -9.55 -6.99
C TYR A 343 -6.30 -8.98 -5.59
N LEU A 344 -5.11 -8.45 -5.31
CA LEU A 344 -4.70 -7.92 -4.00
C LEU A 344 -5.56 -6.73 -3.52
N SER A 345 -6.19 -5.97 -4.42
CA SER A 345 -7.14 -4.91 -4.05
C SER A 345 -8.34 -5.49 -3.32
N ASN A 346 -9.01 -6.49 -3.92
CA ASN A 346 -10.07 -7.27 -3.28
C ASN A 346 -9.59 -7.95 -1.99
N GLU A 347 -8.42 -8.59 -2.00
CA GLU A 347 -7.93 -9.29 -0.81
C GLU A 347 -7.66 -8.33 0.36
N SER A 348 -7.20 -7.11 0.11
CA SER A 348 -7.03 -6.11 1.16
C SER A 348 -8.35 -5.70 1.80
N MET A 349 -9.41 -5.50 0.99
CA MET A 349 -10.77 -5.26 1.48
C MET A 349 -11.28 -6.45 2.30
N TYR A 350 -11.11 -7.66 1.77
CA TYR A 350 -11.59 -8.88 2.39
C TYR A 350 -10.90 -9.12 3.73
N ARG A 351 -9.56 -9.13 3.78
CA ARG A 351 -8.79 -9.35 5.01
C ARG A 351 -9.04 -8.30 6.09
N SER A 352 -9.04 -7.02 5.72
CA SER A 352 -9.26 -5.92 6.68
C SER A 352 -10.67 -5.98 7.29
N ASN A 353 -11.69 -6.34 6.50
CA ASN A 353 -13.04 -6.53 7.02
C ASN A 353 -13.23 -7.87 7.74
N ARG A 354 -12.55 -8.94 7.31
CA ARG A 354 -12.58 -10.26 7.96
C ARG A 354 -12.02 -10.18 9.38
N VAL A 355 -10.87 -9.53 9.58
CA VAL A 355 -10.31 -9.33 10.94
C VAL A 355 -11.20 -8.40 11.78
N ARG A 356 -11.79 -7.35 11.18
CA ARG A 356 -12.78 -6.48 11.83
C ARG A 356 -13.97 -7.27 12.37
N LEU A 357 -14.53 -8.17 11.57
CA LEU A 357 -15.63 -9.05 11.97
C LEU A 357 -15.18 -10.09 13.01
N GLY A 358 -14.03 -10.73 12.81
CA GLY A 358 -13.47 -11.71 13.73
C GLY A 358 -13.18 -11.17 15.13
N LEU A 359 -12.83 -9.89 15.24
CA LEU A 359 -12.65 -9.19 16.53
C LEU A 359 -13.96 -8.66 17.14
N GLY A 360 -15.11 -8.88 16.48
CA GLY A 360 -16.40 -8.34 16.91
C GLY A 360 -16.50 -6.81 16.78
N ALA A 361 -15.62 -6.18 16.00
CA ALA A 361 -15.57 -4.73 15.82
C ALA A 361 -16.61 -4.25 14.76
N THR A 362 -17.84 -4.75 14.85
CA THR A 362 -18.92 -4.51 13.86
C THR A 362 -19.39 -3.06 13.81
N ALA A 363 -19.17 -2.29 14.88
CA ALA A 363 -19.44 -0.85 14.93
C ALA A 363 -18.46 -0.02 14.08
N VAL A 364 -17.26 -0.56 13.81
CA VAL A 364 -16.26 0.08 12.94
C VAL A 364 -16.74 -0.04 11.50
N ARG A 365 -16.81 1.09 10.78
CA ARG A 365 -17.14 1.07 9.35
C ARG A 365 -15.95 0.55 8.55
N GLY A 366 -16.20 -0.21 7.50
CA GLY A 366 -15.17 -0.86 6.71
C GLY A 366 -15.58 -1.06 5.27
N GLY A 367 -14.64 -0.90 4.34
CA GLY A 367 -14.86 -1.14 2.92
C GLY A 367 -13.67 -0.75 2.05
N HIS A 368 -13.91 -0.62 0.75
CA HIS A 368 -12.89 -0.36 -0.25
C HIS A 368 -13.29 0.78 -1.19
N LEU A 369 -12.27 1.51 -1.63
CA LEU A 369 -12.38 2.54 -2.65
C LEU A 369 -11.38 2.27 -3.76
N HIS A 370 -11.88 1.99 -4.96
CA HIS A 370 -11.07 2.03 -6.17
C HIS A 370 -10.99 3.44 -6.73
N THR A 371 -9.78 3.88 -7.08
CA THR A 371 -9.52 5.12 -7.81
C THR A 371 -9.54 4.90 -9.32
N PRO A 372 -9.69 5.96 -10.14
CA PRO A 372 -9.42 5.86 -11.57
C PRO A 372 -8.00 5.38 -11.86
N VAL A 373 -7.82 4.70 -13.00
CA VAL A 373 -6.49 4.46 -13.59
C VAL A 373 -5.82 5.79 -13.91
N LEU A 374 -4.58 5.98 -13.46
CA LEU A 374 -3.81 7.20 -13.73
C LEU A 374 -3.41 7.31 -15.22
N GLY A 375 -3.04 6.17 -15.81
CA GLY A 375 -2.47 6.09 -17.15
C GLY A 375 -1.00 6.51 -17.19
N ASP A 376 -0.48 6.71 -18.40
CA ASP A 376 0.94 6.95 -18.65
C ASP A 376 1.26 8.42 -19.00
N PRO A 377 2.51 8.88 -18.78
CA PRO A 377 3.04 10.07 -19.45
C PRO A 377 3.03 9.91 -20.99
N ALA A 378 2.85 11.01 -21.70
CA ALA A 378 2.68 11.07 -23.16
C ALA A 378 3.91 10.57 -23.94
N GLY A 379 5.12 10.87 -23.45
CA GLY A 379 6.36 10.37 -24.05
C GLY A 379 6.65 8.94 -23.63
N THR A 380 7.07 8.07 -24.55
CA THR A 380 7.35 6.65 -24.28
C THR A 380 8.55 6.39 -23.35
N THR A 381 9.37 7.41 -23.10
CA THR A 381 10.52 7.38 -22.18
C THR A 381 10.40 8.36 -21.03
N ALA A 382 9.37 9.20 -21.01
CA ALA A 382 9.19 10.22 -19.99
C ALA A 382 8.82 9.58 -18.65
N LEU A 383 9.45 10.00 -17.55
CA LEU A 383 9.05 9.54 -16.21
C LEU A 383 7.81 10.29 -15.70
N THR A 384 7.59 11.50 -16.19
CA THR A 384 6.47 12.36 -15.83
C THR A 384 6.26 13.40 -16.94
N ASP A 385 5.10 14.04 -16.94
CA ASP A 385 4.81 15.25 -17.69
C ASP A 385 3.68 16.05 -17.00
N PRO A 386 3.45 17.33 -17.35
CA PRO A 386 2.44 18.14 -16.67
C PRO A 386 1.01 17.57 -16.72
N ALA A 387 0.63 16.83 -17.77
CA ALA A 387 -0.71 16.24 -17.89
C ALA A 387 -0.85 14.98 -17.02
N PHE A 388 0.20 14.17 -16.92
CA PHE A 388 0.30 13.06 -15.97
C PHE A 388 0.23 13.55 -14.52
N GLU A 389 0.99 14.59 -14.16
CA GLU A 389 0.99 15.18 -12.82
C GLU A 389 -0.37 15.80 -12.45
N ALA A 390 -1.00 16.50 -13.39
CA ALA A 390 -2.33 17.07 -13.20
C ALA A 390 -3.40 15.99 -12.98
N ARG A 391 -3.37 14.88 -13.75
CA ARG A 391 -4.27 13.75 -13.56
C ARG A 391 -4.07 13.10 -12.19
N ARG A 392 -2.82 12.84 -11.80
CA ARG A 392 -2.52 12.27 -10.48
C ARG A 392 -3.01 13.17 -9.35
N THR A 393 -2.75 14.47 -9.46
CA THR A 393 -3.22 15.46 -8.48
C THR A 393 -4.75 15.45 -8.38
N ALA A 394 -5.46 15.40 -9.51
CA ALA A 394 -6.93 15.36 -9.51
C ALA A 394 -7.48 14.09 -8.85
N ILE A 395 -6.92 12.91 -9.17
CA ILE A 395 -7.33 11.63 -8.56
C ILE A 395 -7.05 11.65 -7.06
N VAL A 396 -5.85 12.05 -6.64
CA VAL A 396 -5.45 12.07 -5.23
C VAL A 396 -6.30 13.06 -4.43
N ASN A 397 -6.53 14.27 -4.93
CA ASN A 397 -7.36 15.26 -4.25
C ASN A 397 -8.81 14.78 -4.11
N GLN A 398 -9.37 14.15 -5.15
CA GLN A 398 -10.72 13.58 -5.07
C GLN A 398 -10.78 12.39 -4.11
N THR A 399 -9.70 11.60 -4.00
CA THR A 399 -9.59 10.53 -3.00
C THR A 399 -9.63 11.10 -1.57
N VAL A 400 -8.85 12.14 -1.29
CA VAL A 400 -8.87 12.85 0.01
C VAL A 400 -10.26 13.41 0.32
N ALA A 401 -10.92 14.01 -0.68
CA ALA A 401 -12.27 14.53 -0.53
C ALA A 401 -13.32 13.41 -0.28
N LEU A 402 -13.15 12.22 -0.87
CA LEU A 402 -14.01 11.06 -0.63
C LEU A 402 -13.83 10.49 0.78
N VAL A 403 -12.60 10.39 1.27
CA VAL A 403 -12.33 9.99 2.67
C VAL A 403 -12.91 11.04 3.64
N THR A 404 -12.83 12.32 3.29
CA THR A 404 -13.50 13.40 4.05
C THR A 404 -15.02 13.27 4.05
N ALA A 405 -15.62 12.97 2.89
CA ALA A 405 -17.06 12.71 2.79
C ALA A 405 -17.47 11.49 3.63
N ALA A 406 -16.65 10.45 3.65
CA ALA A 406 -16.86 9.28 4.49
C ALA A 406 -16.78 9.63 5.99
N ALA A 407 -15.78 10.42 6.39
CA ALA A 407 -15.61 10.91 7.75
C ALA A 407 -16.82 11.71 8.23
N ASN A 408 -17.38 12.57 7.37
CA ASN A 408 -18.59 13.35 7.66
C ASN A 408 -19.84 12.48 7.85
N GLY A 409 -19.85 11.26 7.29
CA GLY A 409 -20.93 10.29 7.47
C GLY A 409 -20.83 9.47 8.77
N LEU A 410 -19.74 9.61 9.53
CA LEU A 410 -19.62 8.98 10.85
C LEU A 410 -20.42 9.77 11.88
N SER A 411 -21.44 9.13 12.46
CA SER A 411 -22.26 9.67 13.56
C SER A 411 -21.66 9.38 14.93
#